data_AF-A0A355DL49-F1
#
_entry.id   AF-A0A355DL49-F1
#
_cell.length_a   1.000
_cell.length_b   1.000
_cell.length_c   1.000
_cell.angle_alpha   90.00
_cell.angle_beta   90.00
_cell.angle_gamma   90.00
#
_symmetry.space_group_name_H-M   'P 1'
#
loop_
_entity.id
_entity.type
_entity.pdbx_description
1 polymer ?
#
loop_
_entity_poly.entity_id
_entity_poly.type
_entity_poly.pdbx_seq_one_letter_code
_entity_poly.pdbx_strand_id
1 'polypeptide(L)'
;MGIVRLGSGKKTRYQLVSLEISAKREQRVKLGNDIWQRVLSKYQNCCAVCGRQPPIVRLDQDHKIPRLRGGGNEEDNWQPLCAECNNFKSTACRGCKLDCMQCPWAFPESFAPIRMLSTDIQRLRKLALAKGISPEALLNEIIDRYFEGGNNRTFD
;
A
#
# COMPACT_ATOMS: atom_id res chain seq x y z
N MET A 1 11.85 7.90 -30.75
CA MET A 1 10.37 7.93 -30.72
C MET A 1 9.85 7.74 -32.14
N GLY A 2 8.86 6.86 -32.34
CA GLY A 2 8.19 6.63 -33.62
C GLY A 2 6.72 7.03 -33.57
N ILE A 3 6.07 7.21 -34.73
CA ILE A 3 4.63 7.47 -34.84
C ILE A 3 3.99 6.28 -35.57
N VAL A 4 2.99 5.65 -34.95
CA VAL A 4 2.20 4.60 -35.59
C VAL A 4 0.85 5.17 -36.00
N ARG A 5 0.51 4.98 -37.29
CA ARG A 5 -0.81 5.30 -37.84
C ARG A 5 -1.72 4.09 -37.67
N LEU A 6 -2.84 4.26 -36.98
CA LEU A 6 -3.86 3.22 -36.82
C LEU A 6 -5.15 3.64 -37.52
N GLY A 7 -5.75 2.71 -38.27
CA GLY A 7 -7.00 2.90 -39.01
C GLY A 7 -6.83 3.54 -40.40
N SER A 8 -7.92 3.63 -41.15
CA SER A 8 -7.98 4.20 -42.51
C SER A 8 -9.10 5.24 -42.63
N GLY A 9 -8.89 6.25 -43.48
CA GLY A 9 -9.85 7.34 -43.71
C GLY A 9 -10.08 8.24 -42.49
N LYS A 10 -11.34 8.66 -42.27
CA LYS A 10 -11.76 9.59 -41.20
C LYS A 10 -11.53 9.08 -39.77
N LYS A 11 -11.17 7.79 -39.58
CA LYS A 11 -10.85 7.18 -38.27
C LYS A 11 -9.35 6.99 -38.05
N THR A 12 -8.51 7.72 -38.80
CA THR A 12 -7.06 7.66 -38.61
C THR A 12 -6.69 8.29 -37.27
N ARG A 13 -5.97 7.54 -36.43
CA ARG A 13 -5.39 8.02 -35.17
C ARG A 13 -3.91 7.74 -35.13
N TYR A 14 -3.13 8.70 -34.66
CA TYR A 14 -1.68 8.61 -34.53
C TYR A 14 -1.33 8.35 -33.07
N GLN A 15 -0.45 7.39 -32.82
CA GLN A 15 0.04 7.08 -31.49
C GLN A 15 1.56 7.21 -31.46
N LEU A 16 2.07 7.98 -30.49
CA LEU A 16 3.51 8.03 -30.19
C LEU A 16 3.92 6.69 -29.58
N VAL A 17 5.00 6.11 -30.10
CA VAL A 17 5.59 4.87 -29.59
C VAL A 17 7.08 5.09 -29.31
N SER A 18 7.58 4.47 -28.25
CA SER A 18 9.03 4.38 -28.04
C SER A 18 9.64 3.49 -29.12
N LEU A 19 10.83 3.85 -29.64
CA LEU A 19 11.60 2.97 -30.55
C LEU A 19 12.34 1.89 -29.76
N GLU A 20 12.59 2.14 -28.47
CA GLU A 20 13.03 1.16 -27.49
C GLU A 20 11.77 0.49 -26.95
N ILE A 21 11.30 -0.54 -27.65
CA ILE A 21 10.07 -1.25 -27.32
C ILE A 21 10.35 -2.08 -26.05
N SER A 22 10.09 -1.50 -24.87
CA SER A 22 9.84 -2.34 -23.69
C SER A 22 8.65 -3.23 -24.02
N ALA A 23 8.70 -4.50 -23.58
CA ALA A 23 7.66 -5.48 -23.83
C ALA A 23 6.26 -4.86 -23.63
N LYS A 24 5.35 -5.10 -24.57
CA LYS A 24 3.99 -4.55 -24.56
C LYS A 24 3.41 -4.73 -23.15
N ARG A 25 3.18 -3.62 -22.44
CA ARG A 25 2.68 -3.64 -21.06
C ARG A 25 1.45 -4.52 -21.03
N GLU A 26 1.54 -5.68 -20.37
CA GLU A 26 0.42 -6.58 -20.24
C GLU A 26 -0.76 -5.81 -19.65
N GLN A 27 -1.92 -5.93 -20.30
CA GLN A 27 -3.12 -5.24 -19.86
C GLN A 27 -3.42 -5.66 -18.41
N ARG A 28 -3.83 -4.69 -17.60
CA ARG A 28 -4.28 -4.96 -16.23
C ARG A 28 -5.53 -5.82 -16.32
N VAL A 29 -5.46 -7.00 -15.73
CA VAL A 29 -6.63 -7.84 -15.50
C VAL A 29 -7.48 -7.13 -14.45
N LYS A 30 -8.78 -7.01 -14.72
CA LYS A 30 -9.76 -6.55 -13.73
C LYS A 30 -10.37 -7.79 -13.07
N LEU A 31 -10.49 -7.78 -11.75
CA LEU A 31 -11.20 -8.84 -11.05
C LEU A 31 -12.65 -8.89 -11.51
N GLY A 32 -13.17 -10.12 -11.60
CA GLY A 32 -14.61 -10.36 -11.72
C GLY A 32 -15.35 -9.79 -10.50
N ASN A 33 -16.61 -9.41 -10.71
CA ASN A 33 -17.41 -8.75 -9.67
C ASN A 33 -17.53 -9.62 -8.41
N ASP A 34 -17.70 -10.93 -8.56
CA ASP A 34 -17.88 -11.84 -7.41
C ASP A 34 -16.64 -11.88 -6.51
N ILE A 35 -15.46 -12.04 -7.11
CA ILE A 35 -14.18 -12.02 -6.37
C ILE A 35 -13.98 -10.65 -5.73
N TRP A 36 -14.30 -9.58 -6.44
CA TRP A 36 -14.19 -8.23 -5.89
C TRP A 36 -15.09 -8.00 -4.66
N GLN A 37 -16.31 -8.55 -4.65
CA GLN A 37 -17.19 -8.48 -3.48
C GLN A 37 -16.61 -9.26 -2.29
N ARG A 38 -15.98 -10.42 -2.52
CA ARG A 38 -15.28 -11.16 -1.46
C ARG A 38 -14.11 -10.36 -0.87
N VAL A 39 -13.30 -9.75 -1.73
CA VAL A 39 -12.21 -8.86 -1.30
C VAL A 39 -12.76 -7.69 -0.49
N LEU A 40 -13.80 -7.01 -0.96
CA LEU A 40 -14.42 -5.91 -0.22
C LEU A 40 -14.94 -6.35 1.16
N SER A 41 -15.59 -7.52 1.24
CA SER A 41 -16.11 -8.08 2.49
C SER A 41 -14.98 -8.36 3.50
N LYS A 42 -13.85 -8.93 3.07
CA LYS A 42 -12.66 -9.17 3.91
C LYS A 42 -12.12 -7.88 4.55
N TYR A 43 -12.27 -6.74 3.87
CA TYR A 43 -11.84 -5.43 4.31
C TYR A 43 -12.98 -4.55 4.86
N GLN A 44 -14.13 -5.15 5.20
CA GLN A 44 -15.29 -4.44 5.76
C GLN A 44 -15.78 -3.26 4.89
N ASN A 45 -15.64 -3.36 3.56
CA ASN A 45 -15.93 -2.28 2.61
C ASN A 45 -15.17 -0.96 2.88
N CYS A 46 -13.97 -1.06 3.45
CA CYS A 46 -13.10 0.07 3.74
C CYS A 46 -11.82 0.02 2.90
N CYS A 47 -11.19 1.17 2.69
CA CYS A 47 -9.83 1.24 2.17
C CYS A 47 -8.87 0.55 3.15
N ALA A 48 -8.09 -0.41 2.67
CA ALA A 48 -7.16 -1.20 3.49
C ALA A 48 -6.12 -0.35 4.24
N VAL A 49 -5.78 0.85 3.71
CA VAL A 49 -4.75 1.72 4.31
C VAL A 49 -5.35 2.79 5.22
N CYS A 50 -6.38 3.50 4.76
CA CYS A 50 -6.90 4.66 5.50
C CYS A 50 -8.20 4.41 6.25
N GLY A 51 -8.84 3.26 6.05
CA GLY A 51 -10.10 2.90 6.70
C GLY A 51 -11.33 3.66 6.20
N ARG A 52 -11.21 4.60 5.25
CA ARG A 52 -12.37 5.32 4.69
C ARG A 52 -13.21 4.39 3.81
N GLN A 53 -14.52 4.57 3.85
CA GLN A 53 -15.50 3.77 3.12
C GLN A 53 -16.38 4.62 2.17
N PRO A 54 -17.07 4.00 1.21
CA PRO A 54 -18.12 4.66 0.44
C PRO A 54 -19.25 5.22 1.34
N PRO A 55 -19.93 6.32 0.94
CA PRO A 55 -19.73 7.09 -0.30
C PRO A 55 -18.60 8.13 -0.22
N ILE A 56 -17.93 8.27 0.94
CA ILE A 56 -16.88 9.28 1.16
C ILE A 56 -15.72 9.09 0.18
N VAL A 57 -15.39 7.83 -0.13
CA VAL A 57 -14.39 7.46 -1.13
C VAL A 57 -14.90 6.34 -2.03
N ARG A 58 -14.43 6.32 -3.29
CA ARG A 58 -14.52 5.12 -4.15
C ARG A 58 -13.38 4.18 -3.83
N LEU A 59 -13.67 2.88 -3.79
CA LEU A 59 -12.66 1.83 -3.67
C LEU A 59 -12.33 1.25 -5.04
N ASP A 60 -11.03 1.19 -5.33
CA ASP A 60 -10.46 0.60 -6.53
C ASP A 60 -9.74 -0.69 -6.19
N GLN A 61 -9.71 -1.62 -7.15
CA GLN A 61 -8.96 -2.86 -7.09
C GLN A 61 -7.46 -2.55 -7.21
N ASP A 62 -6.67 -2.95 -6.22
CA ASP A 62 -5.21 -2.81 -6.26
C ASP A 62 -4.50 -4.09 -5.79
N HIS A 63 -3.33 -4.35 -6.37
CA HIS A 63 -2.48 -5.48 -5.97
C HIS A 63 -1.66 -5.13 -4.72
N LYS A 64 -1.68 -5.93 -3.66
CA LYS A 64 -0.80 -5.81 -2.49
C LYS A 64 0.66 -5.70 -2.94
N ILE A 65 1.13 -6.74 -3.64
CA ILE A 65 2.43 -6.80 -4.29
C ILE A 65 2.26 -6.42 -5.75
N PRO A 66 2.88 -5.32 -6.23
CA PRO A 66 2.78 -4.92 -7.63
C PRO A 66 3.35 -5.98 -8.58
N ARG A 67 2.76 -6.12 -9.78
CA ARG A 67 3.26 -7.04 -10.82
C ARG A 67 4.73 -6.84 -11.19
N LEU A 68 5.19 -5.59 -11.21
CA LEU A 68 6.61 -5.24 -11.43
C LEU A 68 7.55 -5.80 -10.36
N ARG A 69 7.00 -6.25 -9.23
CA ARG A 69 7.71 -6.83 -8.09
C ARG A 69 7.35 -8.30 -7.87
N GLY A 70 6.83 -8.98 -8.90
CA GLY A 70 6.50 -10.41 -8.86
C GLY A 70 5.13 -10.76 -8.30
N GLY A 71 4.27 -9.78 -7.99
CA GLY A 71 2.90 -10.06 -7.53
C GLY A 71 1.99 -10.58 -8.65
N GLY A 72 1.25 -11.65 -8.38
CA GLY A 72 0.32 -12.26 -9.31
C GLY A 72 -1.11 -11.70 -9.21
N ASN A 73 -2.07 -12.43 -9.78
CA ASN A 73 -3.49 -12.05 -9.80
C ASN A 73 -4.35 -12.90 -8.85
N GLU A 74 -3.72 -13.63 -7.93
CA GLU A 74 -4.39 -14.44 -6.92
C GLU A 74 -5.25 -13.56 -6.01
N GLU A 75 -6.40 -14.06 -5.57
CA GLU A 75 -7.37 -13.29 -4.75
C GLU A 75 -6.73 -12.63 -3.53
N ASP A 76 -5.81 -13.30 -2.85
CA ASP A 76 -5.13 -12.77 -1.67
C ASP A 76 -4.12 -11.64 -1.95
N ASN A 77 -3.68 -11.49 -3.20
CA ASN A 77 -2.86 -10.36 -3.62
C ASN A 77 -3.71 -9.12 -3.94
N TRP A 78 -5.04 -9.15 -3.77
CA TRP A 78 -5.89 -7.98 -3.99
C TRP A 78 -6.31 -7.32 -2.68
N GLN A 79 -6.38 -5.99 -2.71
CA GLN A 79 -6.89 -5.17 -1.63
C GLN A 79 -7.69 -3.98 -2.18
N PRO A 80 -8.67 -3.48 -1.43
CA PRO A 80 -9.38 -2.26 -1.78
C PRO A 80 -8.63 -1.03 -1.32
N LEU A 81 -8.32 -0.12 -2.24
CA LEU A 81 -7.74 1.19 -1.91
C LEU A 81 -8.60 2.32 -2.44
N CYS A 82 -8.67 3.42 -1.70
CA CYS A 82 -9.18 4.67 -2.28
C CYS A 82 -8.17 5.25 -3.28
N ALA A 83 -8.63 6.11 -4.19
CA ALA A 83 -7.79 6.72 -5.23
C ALA A 83 -6.53 7.41 -4.67
N GLU A 84 -6.66 8.07 -3.52
CA GLU A 84 -5.57 8.75 -2.84
C GLU A 84 -4.50 7.77 -2.33
N CYS A 85 -4.89 6.74 -1.56
CA CYS A 85 -3.97 5.72 -1.06
C CYS A 85 -3.32 4.94 -2.19
N ASN A 86 -4.06 4.62 -3.25
CA ASN A 86 -3.53 3.94 -4.42
C ASN A 86 -2.45 4.80 -5.14
N ASN A 87 -2.68 6.11 -5.26
CA ASN A 87 -1.69 7.03 -5.83
C ASN A 87 -0.41 7.09 -4.97
N PHE A 88 -0.56 7.23 -3.65
CA PHE A 88 0.57 7.24 -2.73
C PHE A 88 1.38 5.94 -2.79
N LYS A 89 0.71 4.77 -2.78
CA LYS A 89 1.35 3.47 -2.96
C LYS A 89 2.11 3.37 -4.28
N SER A 90 1.48 3.78 -5.39
CA SER A 90 2.11 3.78 -6.71
C SER A 90 3.37 4.64 -6.75
N THR A 91 3.36 5.79 -6.08
CA THR A 91 4.55 6.67 -5.98
C THR A 91 5.60 6.06 -5.06
N ALA A 92 5.23 5.56 -3.88
CA ALA A 92 6.12 4.94 -2.92
C ALA A 92 6.80 3.66 -3.46
N CYS A 93 6.14 2.92 -4.35
CA CYS A 93 6.69 1.70 -4.94
C CYS A 93 7.71 1.95 -6.08
N ARG A 94 7.80 3.15 -6.65
CA ARG A 94 8.76 3.45 -7.73
C ARG A 94 10.18 3.47 -7.17
N GLY A 95 11.02 2.52 -7.62
CA GLY A 95 12.40 2.39 -7.13
C GLY A 95 12.49 1.92 -5.67
N CYS A 96 11.39 1.41 -5.09
CA CYS A 96 11.36 0.90 -3.73
C CYS A 96 12.22 -0.37 -3.60
N LYS A 97 13.02 -0.44 -2.53
CA LYS A 97 13.85 -1.60 -2.18
C LYS A 97 13.34 -2.41 -0.99
N LEU A 98 12.26 -1.97 -0.34
CA LEU A 98 11.68 -2.67 0.82
C LEU A 98 11.09 -4.02 0.40
N ASP A 99 11.25 -5.06 1.21
CA ASP A 99 10.53 -6.32 1.02
C ASP A 99 9.01 -6.07 1.05
N CYS A 100 8.30 -6.55 0.03
CA CYS A 100 6.86 -6.42 -0.04
C CYS A 100 6.15 -7.17 1.08
N MET A 101 6.72 -8.26 1.60
CA MET A 101 6.13 -9.05 2.69
C MET A 101 6.11 -8.32 4.03
N GLN A 102 6.87 -7.23 4.16
CA GLN A 102 6.92 -6.37 5.34
C GLN A 102 6.47 -4.94 5.03
N CYS A 103 5.81 -4.75 3.89
CA CYS A 103 5.50 -3.41 3.39
C CYS A 103 4.18 -2.89 3.97
N PRO A 104 4.17 -1.67 4.56
CA PRO A 104 2.95 -1.02 5.05
C PRO A 104 1.87 -0.78 3.98
N TRP A 105 2.27 -0.75 2.70
CA TRP A 105 1.35 -0.59 1.57
C TRP A 105 0.81 -1.91 1.03
N ALA A 106 1.53 -3.01 1.22
CA ALA A 106 1.11 -4.33 0.77
C ALA A 106 0.25 -5.02 1.83
N PHE A 107 0.66 -4.93 3.09
CA PHE A 107 -0.03 -5.53 4.24
C PHE A 107 -0.23 -4.47 5.34
N PRO A 108 -1.06 -3.44 5.08
CA PRO A 108 -1.35 -2.39 6.07
C PRO A 108 -1.90 -2.95 7.39
N GLU A 109 -2.63 -4.06 7.34
CA GLU A 109 -3.14 -4.77 8.52
C GLU A 109 -2.05 -5.15 9.54
N SER A 110 -0.84 -5.40 9.07
CA SER A 110 0.28 -5.85 9.92
C SER A 110 1.36 -4.80 10.10
N PHE A 111 1.59 -3.95 9.08
CA PHE A 111 2.75 -3.05 9.05
C PHE A 111 2.40 -1.58 8.88
N ALA A 112 1.12 -1.20 8.85
CA ALA A 112 0.77 0.23 8.84
C ALA A 112 1.36 0.92 10.09
N PRO A 113 1.91 2.14 9.93
CA PRO A 113 2.39 2.89 11.08
C PRO A 113 1.27 3.10 12.11
N ILE A 114 1.59 2.84 13.38
CA ILE A 114 0.68 3.06 14.50
C ILE A 114 0.38 4.57 14.59
N ARG A 115 -0.91 4.92 14.65
CA ARG A 115 -1.33 6.30 14.85
C ARG A 115 -1.29 6.63 16.34
N MET A 116 -0.47 7.60 16.71
CA MET A 116 -0.39 8.12 18.07
C MET A 116 -1.06 9.48 18.17
N LEU A 117 -1.64 9.81 19.33
CA LEU A 117 -2.16 11.14 19.59
C LEU A 117 -1.03 12.17 19.57
N SER A 118 -1.32 13.37 19.09
CA SER A 118 -0.34 14.47 19.03
C SER A 118 0.29 14.77 20.39
N THR A 119 -0.49 14.68 21.46
CA THR A 119 -0.03 14.86 22.84
C THR A 119 0.97 13.79 23.26
N ASP A 120 0.78 12.54 22.84
CA ASP A 120 1.68 11.45 23.21
C ASP A 120 2.97 11.51 22.39
N ILE A 121 2.87 11.90 21.11
CA ILE A 121 4.05 12.21 20.28
C ILE A 121 4.89 13.32 20.93
N GLN A 122 4.24 14.38 21.43
CA GLN A 122 4.92 15.47 22.13
C GLN A 122 5.59 15.00 23.44
N ARG A 123 4.88 14.21 24.25
CA ARG A 123 5.41 13.63 25.49
C ARG A 123 6.65 12.77 25.21
N LEU A 124 6.56 11.86 24.24
CA LEU A 124 7.67 10.99 23.83
C LEU A 124 8.90 11.81 23.41
N ARG A 125 8.71 12.80 22.53
CA ARG A 125 9.79 13.67 22.06
C ARG A 125 10.45 14.46 23.18
N LYS A 126 9.66 15.02 24.11
CA LYS A 126 10.18 15.76 25.26
C LYS A 126 11.03 14.86 26.17
N LEU A 127 10.55 13.64 26.43
CA LEU A 127 11.27 12.66 27.26
C LEU A 127 12.56 12.17 26.58
N ALA A 128 12.52 11.91 25.28
CA ALA A 128 13.70 11.52 24.50
C ALA A 128 14.79 12.60 24.55
N LEU A 129 14.39 13.87 24.37
CA LEU A 129 15.29 15.01 24.50
C LEU A 129 15.94 15.10 25.88
N ALA A 130 15.15 14.94 26.95
CA ALA A 130 15.66 14.97 28.32
C ALA A 130 16.64 13.82 28.62
N LYS A 131 16.49 12.67 27.96
CA LYS A 131 17.38 11.51 28.04
C LYS A 131 18.58 11.59 27.08
N GLY A 132 18.61 12.54 26.15
CA GLY A 132 19.65 12.65 25.12
C GLY A 132 19.63 11.51 24.08
N ILE A 133 18.49 10.87 23.85
CA ILE A 133 18.32 9.79 22.87
C ILE A 133 17.29 10.16 21.80
N SER A 134 17.25 9.42 20.69
CA SER A 134 16.23 9.67 19.66
C SER A 134 14.84 9.22 20.13
N PRO A 135 13.75 9.85 19.63
CA PRO A 135 12.38 9.40 19.93
C PRO A 135 12.12 7.94 19.56
N GLU A 136 12.74 7.46 18.47
CA GLU A 136 12.62 6.08 18.00
C GLU A 136 13.31 5.11 18.97
N ALA A 137 14.51 5.45 19.46
CA ALA A 137 15.22 4.65 20.44
C ALA A 137 14.44 4.56 21.76
N LEU A 138 13.88 5.68 22.23
CA LEU A 138 13.02 5.68 23.41
C LEU A 138 11.76 4.84 23.22
N LEU A 139 11.12 4.94 22.04
CA LEU A 139 9.93 4.15 21.73
C LEU A 139 10.24 2.66 21.75
N ASN A 140 11.34 2.24 21.12
CA ASN A 140 11.77 0.84 21.15
C ASN A 140 12.09 0.38 22.58
N GLU A 141 12.80 1.19 23.39
CA GLU A 141 13.05 0.90 24.81
C GLU A 141 11.74 0.70 25.61
N ILE A 142 10.69 1.47 25.32
CA ILE A 142 9.37 1.31 25.96
C ILE A 142 8.70 0.01 25.51
N ILE A 143 8.74 -0.29 24.21
CA ILE A 143 8.17 -1.51 23.62
C ILE A 143 8.87 -2.75 24.19
N ASP A 144 10.20 -2.79 24.15
CA ASP A 144 11.00 -3.91 24.62
C ASP A 144 10.71 -4.19 26.10
N ARG A 145 10.74 -3.15 26.94
CA ARG A 145 10.41 -3.29 28.38
C ARG A 145 9.00 -3.82 28.63
N TYR A 146 8.03 -3.43 27.81
CA TYR A 146 6.65 -3.92 27.95
C TYR A 146 6.55 -5.42 27.64
N PHE A 147 7.19 -5.88 26.57
CA PHE A 147 7.15 -7.29 26.16
C PHE A 147 8.08 -8.19 26.99
N GLU A 148 9.25 -7.70 27.40
CA GLU A 148 10.17 -8.41 28.31
C GLU A 148 9.54 -8.61 29.70
N GLY A 149 8.85 -7.59 30.23
CA GLY A 149 8.09 -7.69 31.48
C GLY A 149 6.80 -8.52 31.37
N GLY A 150 6.37 -8.83 30.14
CA GLY A 150 5.18 -9.61 29.81
C GLY A 150 5.42 -11.11 29.67
N ASN A 151 6.68 -11.57 29.62
CA ASN A 151 7.04 -12.98 29.45
C ASN A 151 6.65 -13.89 30.65
N ASN A 152 5.91 -13.34 31.63
CA ASN A 152 5.31 -14.04 32.76
C ASN A 152 3.77 -14.05 32.73
N ARG A 153 3.14 -13.61 31.63
CA ARG A 153 1.71 -13.74 31.38
C ARG A 153 1.51 -14.32 29.98
N THR A 154 1.50 -15.64 29.93
CA THR A 154 1.04 -16.44 28.80
C THR A 154 -0.31 -15.91 28.31
N PHE A 155 -0.39 -15.57 27.03
CA PHE A 155 -1.66 -15.41 26.33
C PHE A 155 -2.06 -16.80 25.85
N ASP A 156 -3.02 -17.39 26.56
CA ASP A 156 -3.85 -18.50 26.06
C ASP A 156 -4.79 -18.01 24.94
#